data_AF-A0A7G9YXW2-F1
#
_entry.id   AF-A0A7G9YXW2-F1
#
_cell.length_a   1.000
_cell.length_b   1.000
_cell.length_c   1.000
_cell.angle_alpha   90.00
_cell.angle_beta   90.00
_cell.angle_gamma   90.00
#
_symmetry.space_group_name_H-M   'P 1'
#
loop_
_entity.id
_entity.type
_entity.pdbx_description
1 polymer ?
#
loop_
_entity_poly.entity_id
_entity_poly.type
_entity_poly.pdbx_seq_one_letter_code
_entity_poly.pdbx_strand_id
1 'polypeptide(L)'
;MHYAKPYAHDYRRPENAEELFTESLDVAVGKVQGECISGFLDQAAPQTRDNKQRFWSFDKPQIVKNTSRYMANTFGFYPINGKEVVEFMEHSTAEYVCAFLRLIRDKNPKRHIILILDNARAHIAQKTRAFAESLRISLVFLPPYSPDLNPIELIWKSIRRKISQIFVKSEWSFKETIRTTFHRLAKKTTFMTGWLATFQPILSNLL
;
A
#
# COMPACT_ATOMS: atom_id res chain seq x y z
N MET A 1 12.71 9.78 29.22
CA MET A 1 11.32 9.93 28.71
C MET A 1 11.38 9.81 27.20
N HIS A 2 10.83 8.74 26.61
CA HIS A 2 10.80 8.57 25.16
C HIS A 2 9.49 9.14 24.64
N TYR A 3 9.55 10.11 23.72
CA TYR A 3 8.37 10.48 22.94
C TYR A 3 8.04 9.28 22.03
N ALA A 4 7.07 8.48 22.43
CA ALA A 4 6.55 7.38 21.65
C ALA A 4 5.07 7.66 21.33
N LYS A 5 4.74 7.68 20.04
CA LYS A 5 3.35 7.71 19.62
C LYS A 5 2.83 6.27 19.63
N PRO A 6 1.81 5.93 20.41
CA PRO A 6 1.28 4.57 20.43
C PRO A 6 0.77 4.18 19.04
N TYR A 7 1.08 2.96 18.62
CA TYR A 7 0.46 2.35 17.46
C TYR A 7 -0.91 1.81 17.88
N ALA A 8 -1.94 2.13 17.11
CA ALA A 8 -3.26 1.55 17.31
C ALA A 8 -3.18 0.07 16.90
N HIS A 9 -3.47 -0.82 17.85
CA HIS A 9 -3.60 -2.24 17.63
C HIS A 9 -5.08 -2.60 17.73
N ASP A 10 -5.61 -3.25 16.69
CA ASP A 10 -7.01 -3.67 16.68
C ASP A 10 -7.13 -5.00 17.42
N TYR A 11 -8.03 -5.06 18.41
CA TYR A 11 -8.24 -6.25 19.24
C TYR A 11 -8.68 -7.49 18.44
N ARG A 12 -9.12 -7.33 17.19
CA ARG A 12 -9.50 -8.41 16.29
C ARG A 12 -8.32 -8.97 15.49
N ARG A 13 -7.13 -8.36 15.56
CA ARG A 13 -5.91 -8.90 14.95
C ARG A 13 -5.54 -10.19 15.68
N PRO A 14 -5.38 -11.33 14.99
CA PRO A 14 -4.92 -12.57 15.61
C PRO A 14 -3.55 -12.39 16.27
N GLU A 15 -3.32 -13.10 17.38
CA GLU A 15 -2.01 -13.11 18.04
C GLU A 15 -0.94 -13.72 17.14
N ASN A 16 -1.29 -14.82 16.45
CA ASN A 16 -0.43 -15.54 15.50
C ASN A 16 -0.49 -14.98 14.06
N ALA A 17 -0.81 -13.69 13.88
CA ALA A 17 -0.94 -13.09 12.55
C ALA A 17 0.31 -13.27 11.68
N GLU A 18 1.51 -13.14 12.25
CA GLU A 18 2.77 -13.30 11.51
C GLU A 18 2.99 -14.75 11.03
N GLU A 19 2.60 -15.73 11.83
CA GLU A 19 2.66 -17.16 11.46
C GLU A 19 1.68 -17.47 10.32
N LEU A 20 0.42 -17.03 10.45
CA LEU A 20 -0.60 -17.21 9.40
C LEU A 20 -0.17 -16.57 8.07
N PHE A 21 0.44 -15.38 8.15
CA PHE A 21 0.96 -14.71 6.98
C PHE A 21 2.15 -15.45 6.37
N THR A 22 3.06 -15.96 7.21
CA THR A 22 4.22 -16.75 6.79
C THR A 22 3.79 -18.01 6.03
N GLU A 23 2.84 -18.78 6.56
CA GLU A 23 2.31 -19.97 5.91
C GLU A 23 1.66 -19.65 4.55
N SER A 24 0.84 -18.59 4.50
CA SER A 24 0.19 -18.14 3.27
C SER A 24 1.21 -17.70 2.20
N LEU A 25 2.26 -17.00 2.62
CA LEU A 25 3.33 -16.55 1.74
C LEU A 25 4.17 -17.74 1.23
N ASP A 26 4.53 -18.69 2.09
CA ASP A 26 5.30 -19.89 1.74
C ASP A 26 4.56 -20.74 0.71
N VAL A 27 3.26 -20.97 0.92
CA VAL A 27 2.40 -21.69 -0.04
C VAL A 27 2.34 -20.97 -1.40
N ALA A 28 2.31 -19.65 -1.41
CA ALA A 28 2.29 -18.88 -2.65
C ALA A 28 3.63 -18.93 -3.38
N VAL A 29 4.74 -18.82 -2.63
CA VAL A 29 6.12 -18.92 -3.11
C VAL A 29 6.40 -20.31 -3.70
N GLY A 30 6.00 -21.38 -3.03
CA GLY A 30 6.21 -22.76 -3.50
C GLY A 30 5.48 -23.11 -4.80
N LYS A 31 4.47 -22.31 -5.21
CA LYS A 31 3.76 -22.45 -6.49
C LYS A 31 4.45 -21.73 -7.65
N VAL A 32 5.46 -20.91 -7.39
CA VAL A 32 6.15 -20.11 -8.40
C VAL A 32 7.45 -20.78 -8.80
N GLN A 33 7.68 -20.88 -10.11
CA GLN A 33 8.94 -21.37 -10.67
C GLN A 33 9.77 -20.22 -11.22
N GLY A 34 11.04 -20.14 -10.79
CA GLY A 34 11.99 -19.12 -11.20
C GLY A 34 11.77 -17.75 -10.57
N GLU A 35 12.48 -16.73 -11.06
CA GLU A 35 12.40 -15.36 -10.53
C GLU A 35 10.97 -14.80 -10.58
N CYS A 36 10.57 -14.16 -9.49
CA CYS A 36 9.27 -13.52 -9.34
C CYS A 36 9.40 -12.05 -8.96
N ILE A 37 8.28 -11.34 -9.07
CA ILE A 37 8.11 -10.00 -8.54
C ILE A 37 7.20 -10.09 -7.33
N SER A 38 7.57 -9.49 -6.21
CA SER A 38 6.69 -9.39 -5.05
C SER A 38 6.45 -7.95 -4.64
N GLY A 39 5.27 -7.69 -4.09
CA GLY A 39 4.92 -6.35 -3.65
C GLY A 39 3.53 -6.24 -3.04
N PHE A 40 3.25 -5.06 -2.50
CA PHE A 40 2.04 -4.76 -1.76
C PHE A 40 1.08 -3.94 -2.61
N LEU A 41 -0.19 -4.34 -2.65
CA LEU A 41 -1.29 -3.54 -3.17
C LEU A 41 -2.10 -2.98 -2.00
N ASP A 42 -2.38 -1.69 -2.06
CA ASP A 42 -3.31 -1.05 -1.15
C ASP A 42 -3.98 0.16 -1.79
N GLN A 43 -5.09 0.59 -1.19
CA GLN A 43 -5.88 1.72 -1.63
C GLN A 43 -5.95 2.78 -0.54
N ALA A 44 -5.77 4.04 -0.92
CA ALA A 44 -5.91 5.15 -0.01
C ALA A 44 -6.73 6.27 -0.64
N ALA A 45 -7.43 7.04 0.20
CA ALA A 45 -8.10 8.26 -0.21
C ALA A 45 -7.50 9.49 0.49
N PRO A 46 -6.27 9.94 0.12
CA PRO A 46 -5.73 11.17 0.67
C PRO A 46 -6.65 12.36 0.41
N GLN A 47 -6.72 13.29 1.36
CA GLN A 47 -7.64 14.43 1.32
C GLN A 47 -6.95 15.73 1.75
N THR A 48 -7.37 16.87 1.19
CA THR A 48 -6.84 18.19 1.58
C THR A 48 -7.10 18.56 3.04
N ARG A 49 -8.15 17.99 3.66
CA ARG A 49 -8.46 18.21 5.08
C ARG A 49 -7.63 17.40 6.07
N ASP A 50 -6.79 16.47 5.60
CA ASP A 50 -5.97 15.65 6.50
C ASP A 50 -5.13 16.54 7.43
N ASN A 51 -5.36 16.42 8.74
CA ASN A 51 -4.58 17.14 9.76
C ASN A 51 -3.65 16.19 10.51
N LYS A 52 -2.57 15.79 9.84
CA LYS A 52 -1.56 14.87 10.39
C LYS A 52 -0.35 15.60 11.01
N GLN A 53 -0.36 16.93 11.04
CA GLN A 53 0.67 17.72 11.70
C GLN A 53 0.55 17.62 13.22
N ARG A 54 1.68 17.73 13.93
CA ARG A 54 1.78 17.71 15.39
C ARG A 54 2.73 18.83 15.80
N PHE A 55 2.32 19.62 16.78
CA PHE A 55 3.05 20.80 17.24
C PHE A 55 2.95 20.91 18.76
N TRP A 56 3.96 21.56 19.34
CA TRP A 56 3.90 22.10 20.69
C TRP A 56 3.59 23.59 20.57
N SER A 57 2.65 24.11 21.35
CA SER A 57 2.33 25.54 21.38
C SER A 57 1.87 25.94 22.77
N PHE A 58 2.32 27.09 23.25
CA PHE A 58 1.83 27.72 24.47
C PHE A 58 0.53 28.53 24.24
N ASP A 59 0.21 28.80 22.98
CA ASP A 59 -0.96 29.57 22.54
C ASP A 59 -1.92 28.70 21.72
N LYS A 60 -3.01 29.29 21.22
CA LYS A 60 -3.94 28.62 20.30
C LYS A 60 -3.36 28.61 18.88
N PRO A 61 -2.85 27.47 18.36
CA PRO A 61 -2.24 27.43 17.04
C PRO A 61 -3.29 27.64 15.95
N GLN A 62 -2.99 28.50 14.98
CA GLN A 62 -3.80 28.70 13.78
C GLN A 62 -3.07 28.13 12.57
N ILE A 63 -3.84 27.56 11.63
CA ILE A 63 -3.30 27.07 10.35
C ILE A 63 -4.17 27.58 9.21
N VAL A 64 -3.52 28.21 8.23
CA VAL A 64 -4.18 28.58 6.97
C VAL A 64 -4.29 27.31 6.12
N LYS A 65 -5.51 26.93 5.75
CA LYS A 65 -5.78 25.75 4.92
C LYS A 65 -6.61 26.10 3.71
N ASN A 66 -6.46 25.30 2.66
CA ASN A 66 -7.38 25.34 1.54
C ASN A 66 -8.73 24.73 1.97
N THR A 67 -9.81 25.51 1.82
CA THR A 67 -11.19 25.05 2.02
C THR A 67 -11.72 24.21 0.86
N SER A 68 -11.03 24.24 -0.30
CA SER A 68 -11.32 23.38 -1.45
C SER A 68 -11.12 21.91 -1.09
N ARG A 69 -12.13 21.12 -1.38
CA ARG A 69 -12.21 19.72 -0.98
C ARG A 69 -11.81 18.83 -2.15
N TYR A 70 -10.55 18.41 -2.16
CA TYR A 70 -10.08 17.36 -3.07
C TYR A 70 -9.86 16.07 -2.30
N MET A 71 -10.30 14.98 -2.91
CA MET A 71 -10.06 13.61 -2.49
C MET A 71 -9.71 12.82 -3.74
N ALA A 72 -8.72 11.95 -3.64
CA ALA A 72 -8.35 11.08 -4.76
C ALA A 72 -8.30 9.64 -4.26
N ASN A 73 -9.24 8.82 -4.71
CA ASN A 73 -9.15 7.39 -4.49
C ASN A 73 -7.97 6.85 -5.31
N THR A 74 -6.95 6.39 -4.61
CA THR A 74 -5.61 6.15 -5.16
C THR A 74 -5.23 4.71 -4.86
N PHE A 75 -4.90 3.97 -5.91
CA PHE A 75 -4.39 2.61 -5.81
C PHE A 75 -2.88 2.68 -5.94
N GLY A 76 -2.17 1.94 -5.10
CA GLY A 76 -0.72 1.86 -5.11
C GLY A 76 -0.25 0.42 -5.13
N PHE A 77 0.77 0.16 -5.94
CA PHE A 77 1.58 -1.05 -5.90
C PHE A 77 3.00 -0.67 -5.47
N TYR A 78 3.39 -1.17 -4.31
CA TYR A 78 4.71 -0.97 -3.74
C TYR A 78 5.52 -2.27 -3.83
N PRO A 79 6.38 -2.42 -4.85
CA PRO A 79 7.18 -3.62 -5.04
C PRO A 79 8.34 -3.73 -4.05
N ILE A 80 8.65 -4.95 -3.65
CA ILE A 80 9.96 -5.32 -3.08
C ILE A 80 11.01 -5.30 -4.20
N ASN A 81 10.66 -5.83 -5.37
CA ASN A 81 11.46 -5.77 -6.60
C ASN A 81 10.55 -5.48 -7.81
N GLY A 82 11.11 -4.92 -8.89
CA GLY A 82 10.33 -4.51 -10.07
C GLY A 82 9.91 -3.04 -10.03
N LYS A 83 8.80 -2.71 -10.70
CA LYS A 83 8.36 -1.32 -10.94
C LYS A 83 7.08 -1.00 -10.18
N GLU A 84 7.09 0.14 -9.49
CA GLU A 84 5.95 0.66 -8.76
C GLU A 84 4.86 1.16 -9.71
N VAL A 85 3.61 1.14 -9.24
CA VAL A 85 2.46 1.67 -9.97
C VAL A 85 1.60 2.47 -9.01
N VAL A 86 1.10 3.62 -9.45
CA VAL A 86 0.09 4.39 -8.73
C VAL A 86 -0.90 4.95 -9.72
N GLU A 87 -2.20 4.80 -9.43
CA GLU A 87 -3.24 5.32 -10.30
C GLU A 87 -4.46 5.79 -9.52
N PHE A 88 -5.15 6.78 -10.07
CA PHE A 88 -6.40 7.29 -9.50
C PHE A 88 -7.59 6.54 -10.10
N MET A 89 -8.36 5.89 -9.24
CA MET A 89 -9.55 5.16 -9.64
C MET A 89 -10.80 5.89 -9.17
N GLU A 90 -11.89 5.75 -9.90
CA GLU A 90 -13.17 6.36 -9.52
C GLU A 90 -13.80 5.60 -8.35
N HIS A 91 -13.70 4.28 -8.36
CA HIS A 91 -14.29 3.40 -7.36
C HIS A 91 -13.32 2.31 -6.90
N SER A 92 -13.68 1.66 -5.80
CA SER A 92 -12.92 0.57 -5.19
C SER A 92 -13.56 -0.80 -5.40
N THR A 93 -14.28 -0.98 -6.51
CA THR A 93 -14.95 -2.24 -6.85
C THR A 93 -13.97 -3.26 -7.46
N ALA A 94 -14.41 -4.52 -7.59
CA ALA A 94 -13.61 -5.57 -8.20
C ALA A 94 -13.18 -5.24 -9.64
N GLU A 95 -14.00 -4.51 -10.40
CA GLU A 95 -13.70 -4.01 -11.75
C GLU A 95 -12.46 -3.11 -11.76
N TYR A 96 -12.41 -2.12 -10.86
CA TYR A 96 -11.29 -1.18 -10.78
C TYR A 96 -10.03 -1.84 -10.20
N VAL A 97 -10.20 -2.81 -9.29
CA VAL A 97 -9.08 -3.67 -8.86
C VAL A 97 -8.52 -4.45 -10.05
N CYS A 98 -9.36 -5.09 -10.86
CA CYS A 98 -8.91 -5.79 -12.06
C CYS A 98 -8.20 -4.84 -13.04
N ALA A 99 -8.73 -3.64 -13.26
CA ALA A 99 -8.07 -2.63 -14.08
C ALA A 99 -6.67 -2.29 -13.53
N PHE A 100 -6.54 -2.14 -12.21
CA PHE A 100 -5.24 -1.89 -11.58
C PHE A 100 -4.28 -3.09 -11.68
N LEU A 101 -4.77 -4.32 -11.54
CA LEU A 101 -3.96 -5.54 -11.73
C LEU A 101 -3.36 -5.60 -13.15
N ARG A 102 -4.12 -5.16 -14.16
CA ARG A 102 -3.62 -5.04 -15.53
C ARG A 102 -2.47 -4.04 -15.63
N LEU A 103 -2.61 -2.86 -15.01
CA LEU A 103 -1.53 -1.86 -14.97
C LEU A 103 -0.25 -2.38 -14.28
N ILE A 104 -0.40 -3.13 -13.18
CA ILE A 104 0.72 -3.78 -12.50
C ILE A 104 1.42 -4.76 -13.45
N ARG A 105 0.66 -5.63 -14.13
CA ARG A 105 1.18 -6.60 -15.10
C ARG A 105 1.89 -5.92 -16.27
N ASP A 106 1.31 -4.87 -16.84
CA ASP A 106 1.87 -4.16 -17.99
C ASP A 106 3.22 -3.50 -17.65
N LYS A 107 3.35 -2.96 -16.43
CA LYS A 107 4.62 -2.39 -15.93
C LYS A 107 5.63 -3.45 -15.53
N ASN A 108 5.19 -4.66 -15.19
CA ASN A 108 5.99 -5.76 -14.70
C ASN A 108 5.79 -7.04 -15.55
N PRO A 109 6.25 -7.04 -16.82
CA PRO A 109 5.99 -8.14 -17.73
C PRO A 109 6.83 -9.39 -17.43
N LYS A 110 6.42 -10.52 -18.01
CA LYS A 110 7.14 -11.83 -18.05
C LYS A 110 7.20 -12.62 -16.73
N ARG A 111 7.59 -11.99 -15.62
CA ARG A 111 7.78 -12.68 -14.33
C ARG A 111 6.47 -12.93 -13.61
N HIS A 112 6.39 -14.03 -12.85
CA HIS A 112 5.25 -14.26 -11.98
C HIS A 112 5.18 -13.17 -10.91
N ILE A 113 3.97 -12.74 -10.50
CA ILE A 113 3.83 -11.68 -9.48
C ILE A 113 3.17 -12.28 -8.24
N ILE A 114 3.80 -12.10 -7.09
CA ILE A 114 3.21 -12.35 -5.77
C ILE A 114 2.71 -11.00 -5.23
N LEU A 115 1.40 -10.84 -5.16
CA LEU A 115 0.76 -9.61 -4.76
C LEU A 115 0.15 -9.74 -3.37
N ILE A 116 0.68 -9.00 -2.42
CA ILE A 116 0.25 -8.99 -1.02
C ILE A 116 -0.79 -7.87 -0.83
N LEU A 117 -1.94 -8.18 -0.24
CA LEU A 117 -3.05 -7.22 -0.06
C LEU A 117 -3.97 -7.58 1.10
N ASP A 118 -4.82 -6.64 1.52
CA ASP A 118 -5.81 -6.87 2.58
C ASP A 118 -7.04 -7.67 2.10
N ASN A 119 -7.94 -7.98 3.03
CA ASN A 119 -9.17 -8.73 2.77
C ASN A 119 -10.36 -7.87 2.34
N ALA A 120 -10.14 -6.70 1.71
CA ALA A 120 -11.24 -5.90 1.21
C ALA A 120 -12.15 -6.74 0.27
N ARG A 121 -13.47 -6.52 0.32
CA ARG A 121 -14.46 -7.32 -0.44
C ARG A 121 -14.12 -7.40 -1.94
N ALA A 122 -13.64 -6.30 -2.52
CA ALA A 122 -13.24 -6.25 -3.92
C ALA A 122 -11.97 -7.07 -4.22
N HIS A 123 -11.06 -7.21 -3.26
CA HIS A 123 -9.84 -8.01 -3.40
C HIS A 123 -10.14 -9.51 -3.36
N ILE A 124 -11.00 -9.94 -2.42
CA ILE A 124 -11.34 -11.36 -2.26
C ILE A 124 -12.39 -11.87 -3.25
N ALA A 125 -13.03 -10.97 -4.01
CA ALA A 125 -14.06 -11.31 -4.99
C ALA A 125 -13.55 -12.35 -5.99
N GLN A 126 -14.41 -13.32 -6.34
CA GLN A 126 -14.08 -14.39 -7.28
C GLN A 126 -13.58 -13.83 -8.63
N LYS A 127 -14.19 -12.75 -9.11
CA LYS A 127 -13.77 -12.03 -10.31
C LYS A 127 -12.32 -11.57 -10.25
N THR A 128 -11.91 -10.96 -9.13
CA THR A 128 -10.55 -10.48 -8.91
C THR A 128 -9.55 -11.63 -8.85
N ARG A 129 -9.89 -12.71 -8.14
CA ARG A 129 -9.04 -13.91 -8.04
C ARG A 129 -8.81 -14.55 -9.41
N ALA A 130 -9.88 -14.81 -10.16
CA ALA A 130 -9.79 -15.40 -11.49
C ALA A 130 -9.02 -14.51 -12.47
N PHE A 131 -9.22 -13.19 -12.42
CA PHE A 131 -8.51 -12.26 -13.27
C PHE A 131 -7.01 -12.17 -12.92
N ALA A 132 -6.66 -12.15 -11.63
CA ALA A 132 -5.27 -12.18 -11.17
C ALA A 132 -4.55 -13.44 -11.66
N GLU A 133 -5.19 -14.61 -11.54
CA GLU A 133 -4.66 -15.88 -12.02
C GLU A 133 -4.42 -15.87 -13.54
N SER A 134 -5.37 -15.34 -14.32
CA SER A 134 -5.20 -15.19 -15.78
C SER A 134 -4.01 -14.30 -16.17
N LEU A 135 -3.60 -13.39 -15.27
CA LEU A 135 -2.43 -12.53 -15.43
C LEU A 135 -1.17 -13.12 -14.80
N ARG A 136 -1.14 -14.38 -14.33
CA ARG A 136 -0.03 -14.98 -13.56
C ARG A 136 0.35 -14.16 -12.32
N ILE A 137 -0.67 -13.71 -11.58
CA ILE A 137 -0.53 -12.99 -10.31
C ILE A 137 -1.10 -13.88 -9.19
N SER A 138 -0.25 -14.32 -8.27
CA SER A 138 -0.68 -14.99 -7.03
C SER A 138 -1.06 -13.94 -5.99
N LEU A 139 -2.32 -13.96 -5.54
CA LEU A 139 -2.79 -13.09 -4.46
C LEU A 139 -2.47 -13.72 -3.10
N VAL A 140 -1.82 -12.97 -2.22
CA VAL A 140 -1.52 -13.35 -0.83
C VAL A 140 -2.22 -12.37 0.10
N PHE A 141 -3.19 -12.87 0.85
CA PHE A 141 -3.97 -12.02 1.74
C PHE A 141 -3.27 -11.89 3.09
N LEU A 142 -3.16 -10.65 3.56
CA LEU A 142 -2.74 -10.37 4.93
C LEU A 142 -3.76 -10.94 5.92
N PRO A 143 -3.34 -11.29 7.15
CA PRO A 143 -4.29 -11.60 8.21
C PRO A 143 -5.25 -10.42 8.46
N PRO A 144 -6.48 -10.70 8.92
CA PRO A 144 -7.45 -9.65 9.23
C PRO A 144 -6.88 -8.65 10.23
N TYR A 145 -7.14 -7.36 9.99
CA TYR A 145 -6.75 -6.25 10.87
C TYR A 145 -5.23 -6.14 11.13
N SER A 146 -4.40 -6.54 10.16
CA SER A 146 -2.93 -6.45 10.24
C SER A 146 -2.30 -5.38 9.33
N PRO A 147 -2.67 -4.08 9.44
CA PRO A 147 -2.06 -3.02 8.64
C PRO A 147 -0.58 -2.79 8.99
N ASP A 148 -0.12 -3.28 10.14
CA ASP A 148 1.29 -3.32 10.56
C ASP A 148 2.14 -4.21 9.64
N LEU A 149 1.55 -5.25 9.05
CA LEU A 149 2.20 -6.14 8.09
C LEU A 149 2.20 -5.59 6.65
N ASN A 150 1.65 -4.39 6.43
CA ASN A 150 1.55 -3.77 5.10
C ASN A 150 2.45 -2.52 4.97
N PRO A 151 3.70 -2.63 4.47
CA PRO A 151 4.65 -1.52 4.36
C PRO A 151 4.15 -0.31 3.56
N ILE A 152 3.25 -0.50 2.59
CA ILE A 152 2.70 0.60 1.79
C ILE A 152 1.90 1.60 2.64
N GLU A 153 1.37 1.19 3.79
CA GLU A 153 0.69 2.10 4.73
C GLU A 153 1.61 3.21 5.25
N LEU A 154 2.92 2.95 5.35
CA LEU A 154 3.91 3.97 5.72
C LEU A 154 4.11 4.99 4.59
N ILE A 155 4.02 4.57 3.33
CA ILE A 155 4.02 5.46 2.16
C ILE A 155 2.77 6.35 2.22
N TRP A 156 1.59 5.78 2.44
CA TRP A 156 0.35 6.55 2.56
C TRP A 156 0.36 7.53 3.74
N LYS A 157 0.87 7.12 4.90
CA LYS A 157 1.09 8.03 6.06
C LYS A 157 1.98 9.21 5.68
N SER A 158 3.05 8.96 4.91
CA SER A 158 3.97 10.00 4.45
C SER A 158 3.33 10.94 3.44
N ILE A 159 2.54 10.42 2.50
CA ILE A 159 1.77 11.21 1.53
C ILE A 159 0.76 12.10 2.24
N ARG A 160 -0.05 11.55 3.16
CA ARG A 160 -1.02 12.33 3.95
C ARG A 160 -0.35 13.43 4.77
N ARG A 161 0.83 13.16 5.35
CA ARG A 161 1.64 14.19 6.04
C ARG A 161 2.08 15.29 5.07
N LYS A 162 2.62 14.94 3.90
CA LYS A 162 3.05 15.93 2.90
C LYS A 162 1.89 16.80 2.41
N ILE A 163 0.75 16.18 2.09
CA ILE A 163 -0.48 16.89 1.68
C ILE A 163 -0.93 17.86 2.76
N SER A 164 -0.90 17.44 4.04
CA SER A 164 -1.29 18.32 5.14
C SER A 164 -0.43 19.57 5.30
N GLN A 165 0.75 19.62 4.67
CA GLN A 165 1.75 20.70 4.76
C GLN A 165 1.79 21.63 3.54
N ILE A 166 1.08 21.32 2.47
CA ILE A 166 1.15 22.08 1.22
C ILE A 166 -0.18 22.77 0.93
N PHE A 167 -0.10 23.89 0.21
CA PHE A 167 -1.27 24.56 -0.34
C PHE A 167 -1.42 24.17 -1.81
N VAL A 168 -2.46 23.40 -2.12
CA VAL A 168 -2.73 22.95 -3.48
C VAL A 168 -3.79 23.83 -4.12
N LYS A 169 -3.56 24.33 -5.32
CA LYS A 169 -4.45 25.28 -6.02
C LYS A 169 -5.47 24.62 -6.96
N SER A 170 -5.24 23.37 -7.37
CA SER A 170 -6.10 22.64 -8.31
C SER A 170 -6.12 21.14 -8.02
N GLU A 171 -7.17 20.44 -8.46
CA GLU A 171 -7.25 18.98 -8.35
C GLU A 171 -6.10 18.27 -9.09
N TRP A 172 -5.69 18.81 -10.24
CA TRP A 172 -4.53 18.28 -10.97
C TRP A 172 -3.26 18.36 -10.14
N SER A 173 -2.94 19.52 -9.56
CA SER A 173 -1.76 19.68 -8.69
C SER A 173 -1.84 18.78 -7.45
N PHE A 174 -3.05 18.49 -6.96
CA PHE A 174 -3.28 17.58 -5.84
C PHE A 174 -2.91 16.15 -6.21
N LYS A 175 -3.48 15.65 -7.32
CA LYS A 175 -3.21 14.32 -7.87
C LYS A 175 -1.73 14.17 -8.25
N GLU A 176 -1.13 15.15 -8.92
CA GLU A 176 0.30 15.12 -9.25
C GLU A 176 1.19 15.08 -8.02
N THR A 177 0.84 15.80 -6.95
CA THR A 177 1.62 15.73 -5.72
C THR A 177 1.55 14.34 -5.09
N ILE A 178 0.39 13.68 -5.11
CA ILE A 178 0.24 12.29 -4.65
C ILE A 178 1.12 11.37 -5.51
N ARG A 179 0.96 11.41 -6.83
CA ARG A 179 1.66 10.55 -7.80
C ARG A 179 3.17 10.69 -7.68
N THR A 180 3.69 11.91 -7.76
CA THR A 180 5.13 12.19 -7.67
C THR A 180 5.70 11.80 -6.30
N THR A 181 4.96 12.04 -5.21
CA THR A 181 5.38 11.63 -3.87
C THR A 181 5.41 10.11 -3.74
N PHE A 182 4.41 9.40 -4.27
CA PHE A 182 4.38 7.94 -4.26
C PHE A 182 5.58 7.35 -5.00
N HIS A 183 5.82 7.75 -6.26
CA HIS A 183 6.98 7.28 -7.04
C HIS A 183 8.32 7.53 -6.33
N ARG A 184 8.47 8.69 -5.70
CA ARG A 184 9.69 9.02 -4.95
C ARG A 184 9.87 8.15 -3.70
N LEU A 185 8.77 7.83 -2.99
CA LEU A 185 8.82 7.05 -1.76
C LEU A 185 8.91 5.55 -2.02
N ALA A 186 8.23 5.03 -3.05
CA ALA A 186 8.25 3.62 -3.44
C ALA A 186 9.64 3.15 -3.90
N LYS A 187 10.54 4.06 -4.29
CA LYS A 187 11.95 3.75 -4.55
C LYS A 187 12.79 3.49 -3.29
N LYS A 188 12.25 3.77 -2.10
CA LYS A 188 12.99 3.65 -0.84
C LYS A 188 12.65 2.35 -0.14
N THR A 189 13.62 1.46 0.03
CA THR A 189 13.47 0.21 0.79
C THR A 189 13.28 0.42 2.30
N THR A 190 13.54 1.63 2.82
CA THR A 190 13.43 1.97 4.25
C THR A 190 12.06 1.68 4.86
N PHE A 191 10.99 1.71 4.06
CA PHE A 191 9.65 1.38 4.54
C PHE A 191 9.42 -0.12 4.70
N MET A 192 10.23 -0.95 4.05
CA MET A 192 10.15 -2.42 4.11
C MET A 192 11.26 -3.04 4.95
N THR A 193 12.26 -2.29 5.44
CA THR A 193 13.41 -2.86 6.15
C THR A 193 13.03 -3.80 7.29
N GLY A 194 12.10 -3.39 8.16
CA GLY A 194 11.63 -4.26 9.25
C GLY A 194 10.87 -5.49 8.74
N TRP A 195 10.07 -5.31 7.68
CA TRP A 195 9.34 -6.40 7.05
C TRP A 195 10.28 -7.43 6.40
N LEU A 196 11.29 -6.96 5.65
CA LEU A 196 12.30 -7.81 5.01
C LEU A 196 13.11 -8.56 6.05
N ALA A 197 13.47 -7.93 7.18
CA ALA A 197 14.18 -8.63 8.24
C ALA A 197 13.44 -9.89 8.75
N THR A 198 12.10 -9.87 8.75
CA THR A 198 11.26 -11.00 9.16
C THR A 198 10.99 -11.98 8.03
N PHE A 199 10.62 -11.50 6.83
CA PHE A 199 10.06 -12.35 5.76
C PHE A 199 10.99 -12.58 4.56
N GLN A 200 12.16 -11.92 4.50
CA GLN A 200 13.14 -12.14 3.43
C GLN A 200 13.55 -13.62 3.28
N PRO A 201 13.76 -14.42 4.35
CA PRO A 201 14.16 -15.81 4.21
C PRO A 201 13.24 -16.62 3.28
N ILE A 202 11.93 -16.35 3.32
CA ILE A 202 10.91 -17.01 2.50
C ILE A 202 11.04 -16.62 1.02
N LEU A 203 11.48 -15.39 0.74
CA LEU A 203 11.60 -14.83 -0.61
C LEU A 203 12.98 -15.04 -1.25
N SER A 204 13.98 -15.49 -0.48
CA SER A 204 15.41 -15.54 -0.85
C SER A 204 15.70 -16.29 -2.15
N ASN A 205 14.87 -17.27 -2.52
CA ASN A 205 15.06 -18.10 -3.70
C ASN A 205 14.36 -17.54 -4.96
N LEU A 206 13.64 -16.42 -4.85
CA LEU A 206 12.75 -15.90 -5.89
C LEU A 206 12.96 -14.43 -6.26
N LEU A 207 13.79 -13.69 -5.51
CA LEU A 207 14.06 -12.26 -5.70
C LEU A 207 15.41 -12.01 -6.38
#